data_AF-A0A933Y1A7-F1
#
_entry.id   AF-A0A933Y1A7-F1
#
_cell.length_a   1.000
_cell.length_b   1.000
_cell.length_c   1.000
_cell.angle_alpha   90.00
_cell.angle_beta   90.00
_cell.angle_gamma   90.00
#
_symmetry.space_group_name_H-M   'P 1'
#
loop_
_entity.id
_entity.type
_entity.pdbx_description
1 polymer ?
#
loop_
_entity_poly.entity_id
_entity_poly.type
_entity_poly.pdbx_seq_one_letter_code
_entity_poly.pdbx_strand_id
1 'polypeptide(L)'
;MSIEDTVSTESPGDTGASHGHRVVTALWNTGCAAAVLVFVVIPAIGVIGAMPTWTEHRRTPEPRGLVLQLELRESASPLERWEFLPIERDGPAVAILDHGASAFPKTLTVARHPSGELPQRIEPATDADFELARAARRTKSSIAFDFDGIGDEFVTGGDARYGRGLVLSGVDGRELWSDEDPLEYESNERLTPLGDLDGDGCSELAVWHPRYDRSDYDTELVDAIFGAKRWLSIVSGARATR
;
A
#
# COMPACT_ATOMS: atom_id res chain seq x y z
N MET A 1 -59.34 24.53 75.61
CA MET A 1 -57.89 24.78 75.42
C MET A 1 -57.35 23.54 74.75
N SER A 2 -56.87 23.69 73.52
CA SER A 2 -56.84 22.67 72.48
C SER A 2 -55.89 21.51 72.74
N ILE A 3 -56.35 20.30 72.42
CA ILE A 3 -55.59 19.05 72.37
C ILE A 3 -55.27 18.81 70.89
N GLU A 4 -53.99 18.86 70.53
CA GLU A 4 -53.51 18.48 69.20
C GLU A 4 -53.18 16.99 69.19
N ASP A 5 -54.06 16.19 68.59
CA ASP A 5 -53.82 14.78 68.32
C ASP A 5 -52.85 14.64 67.12
N THR A 6 -51.62 14.21 67.42
CA THR A 6 -50.60 13.92 66.41
C THR A 6 -50.78 12.48 65.92
N VAL A 7 -51.51 12.30 64.82
CA VAL A 7 -51.67 10.98 64.17
C VAL A 7 -50.37 10.62 63.45
N SER A 8 -49.56 9.77 64.08
CA SER A 8 -48.42 9.13 63.45
C SER A 8 -48.92 8.03 62.51
N THR A 9 -48.79 8.27 61.20
CA THR A 9 -49.02 7.26 60.17
C THR A 9 -47.74 6.44 60.01
N GLU A 10 -47.64 5.32 60.71
CA GLU A 10 -46.62 4.31 60.41
C GLU A 10 -46.90 3.73 59.02
N SER A 11 -46.05 4.09 58.06
CA SER A 11 -46.04 3.51 56.71
C SER A 11 -45.65 2.03 56.81
N PRO A 12 -46.44 1.09 56.26
CA PRO A 12 -46.14 -0.33 56.34
C PRO A 12 -44.79 -0.60 55.65
N GLY A 13 -43.87 -1.17 56.41
CA GLY A 13 -42.48 -1.41 56.01
C GLY A 13 -42.36 -2.25 54.75
N ASP A 14 -42.07 -1.57 53.63
CA ASP A 14 -41.66 -2.16 52.36
C ASP A 14 -40.24 -2.73 52.48
N THR A 15 -40.12 -3.86 53.15
CA THR A 15 -38.84 -4.56 53.38
C THR A 15 -38.62 -5.74 52.44
N GLY A 16 -39.60 -6.07 51.58
CA GLY A 16 -39.57 -7.23 50.69
C GLY A 16 -39.17 -6.96 49.24
N ALA A 17 -39.45 -5.78 48.69
CA ALA A 17 -39.22 -5.49 47.27
C ALA A 17 -37.76 -5.14 46.93
N SER A 18 -36.97 -4.70 47.91
CA SER A 18 -35.59 -4.22 47.67
C SER A 18 -34.59 -5.33 47.37
N HIS A 19 -34.85 -6.57 47.80
CA HIS A 19 -33.91 -7.68 47.64
C HIS A 19 -33.97 -8.28 46.22
N GLY A 20 -35.17 -8.46 45.67
CA GLY A 20 -35.35 -8.98 44.31
C GLY A 20 -34.77 -8.06 43.23
N HIS A 21 -34.92 -6.74 43.40
CA HIS A 21 -34.42 -5.79 42.41
C HIS A 21 -32.89 -5.73 42.37
N ARG A 22 -32.22 -5.91 43.52
CA ARG A 22 -30.75 -5.96 43.59
C ARG A 22 -30.14 -7.17 42.89
N VAL A 23 -30.80 -8.34 42.97
CA VAL A 23 -30.32 -9.57 42.32
C VAL A 23 -30.42 -9.49 40.80
N VAL A 24 -31.52 -8.94 40.26
CA VAL A 24 -31.72 -8.79 38.81
C VAL A 24 -30.71 -7.81 38.20
N THR A 25 -30.47 -6.67 38.85
CA THR A 25 -29.50 -5.67 38.35
C THR A 25 -28.05 -6.19 38.39
N ALA A 26 -27.69 -6.97 39.40
CA ALA A 26 -26.37 -7.60 39.49
C ALA A 26 -26.14 -8.62 38.36
N LEU A 27 -27.13 -9.45 38.04
CA LEU A 27 -27.05 -10.42 36.95
C LEU A 27 -26.98 -9.74 35.58
N TRP A 28 -27.77 -8.68 35.35
CA TRP A 28 -27.72 -7.90 34.12
C TRP A 28 -26.36 -7.25 33.90
N ASN A 29 -25.80 -6.60 34.92
CA ASN A 29 -24.48 -5.97 34.84
C ASN A 29 -23.37 -7.00 34.60
N THR A 30 -23.46 -8.18 35.22
CA THR A 30 -22.49 -9.26 35.00
C THR A 30 -22.58 -9.83 33.58
N GLY A 31 -23.80 -10.00 33.05
CA GLY A 31 -24.03 -10.43 31.67
C GLY A 31 -23.52 -9.43 30.64
N CYS A 32 -23.79 -8.14 30.83
CA CYS A 32 -23.28 -7.07 29.97
C CYS A 32 -21.74 -7.01 29.99
N ALA A 33 -21.11 -7.12 31.16
CA ALA A 33 -19.66 -7.14 31.28
C ALA A 33 -19.03 -8.34 30.58
N ALA A 34 -19.63 -9.54 30.71
CA ALA A 34 -19.17 -10.73 30.01
C ALA A 34 -19.32 -10.60 28.48
N ALA A 35 -20.43 -10.02 28.01
CA ALA A 35 -20.64 -9.76 26.59
C ALA A 35 -19.60 -8.75 26.04
N VAL A 36 -19.32 -7.66 26.75
CA VAL A 36 -18.28 -6.70 26.34
C VAL A 36 -16.90 -7.36 26.31
N LEU A 37 -16.57 -8.18 27.31
CA LEU A 37 -15.29 -8.89 27.33
C LEU A 37 -15.14 -9.83 26.12
N VAL A 38 -16.15 -10.65 25.86
CA VAL A 38 -16.10 -11.68 24.80
C VAL A 38 -16.19 -11.09 23.41
N PHE A 39 -17.08 -10.13 23.19
CA PHE A 39 -17.35 -9.61 21.85
C PHE A 39 -16.55 -8.36 21.48
N VAL A 40 -15.92 -7.69 22.44
CA VAL A 40 -15.11 -6.48 22.18
C VAL A 40 -13.66 -6.68 22.60
N VAL A 41 -13.41 -7.08 23.85
CA VAL A 41 -12.04 -7.11 24.38
C VAL A 41 -11.22 -8.26 23.81
N ILE A 42 -11.75 -9.49 23.75
CA ILE A 42 -11.01 -10.64 23.20
C ILE A 42 -10.65 -10.44 21.72
N PRO A 43 -11.57 -10.01 20.84
CA PRO A 43 -11.21 -9.63 19.47
C PRO A 43 -10.18 -8.50 19.42
N ALA A 44 -10.31 -7.48 20.27
CA ALA A 44 -9.34 -6.39 20.33
C ALA A 44 -7.94 -6.85 20.77
N ILE A 45 -7.83 -7.80 21.71
CA ILE A 45 -6.54 -8.40 22.11
C ILE A 45 -5.98 -9.26 20.97
N GLY A 46 -6.83 -10.01 20.26
CA GLY A 46 -6.42 -10.75 19.06
C GLY A 46 -5.84 -9.83 17.99
N VAL A 47 -6.54 -8.74 17.70
CA VAL A 47 -6.11 -7.64 16.82
C VAL A 47 -4.78 -7.05 17.31
N ILE A 48 -4.65 -6.66 18.58
CA ILE A 48 -3.40 -6.09 19.11
C ILE A 48 -2.25 -7.11 19.07
N GLY A 49 -2.51 -8.38 19.34
CA GLY A 49 -1.52 -9.45 19.32
C GLY A 49 -0.99 -9.78 17.92
N ALA A 50 -1.81 -9.56 16.88
CA ALA A 50 -1.43 -9.74 15.47
C ALA A 50 -0.75 -8.50 14.85
N MET A 51 -0.74 -7.34 15.54
CA MET A 51 -0.04 -6.13 15.06
C MET A 51 1.43 -6.30 14.65
N PRO A 52 2.28 -7.10 15.33
CA PRO A 52 3.68 -7.23 14.95
C PRO A 52 3.87 -7.79 13.54
N THR A 53 3.10 -8.83 13.16
CA THR A 53 3.12 -9.41 11.81
C THR A 53 2.56 -8.44 10.77
N TRP A 54 1.60 -7.58 11.14
CA TRP A 54 1.07 -6.54 10.25
C TRP A 54 2.09 -5.46 9.86
N THR A 55 3.14 -5.24 10.66
CA THR A 55 4.13 -4.20 10.37
C THR A 55 5.06 -4.56 9.22
N GLU A 56 5.32 -5.85 8.98
CA GLU A 56 6.24 -6.27 7.92
C GLU A 56 5.66 -6.00 6.53
N HIS A 57 4.35 -6.19 6.36
CA HIS A 57 3.61 -5.92 5.12
C HIS A 57 3.37 -4.41 4.86
N ARG A 58 3.75 -3.54 5.79
CA ARG A 58 3.70 -2.09 5.60
C ARG A 58 5.07 -1.46 5.43
N ARG A 59 6.13 -2.28 5.44
CA ARG A 59 7.48 -1.78 5.20
C ARG A 59 7.53 -1.22 3.79
N THR A 60 7.90 0.04 3.76
CA THR A 60 8.32 0.76 2.58
C THR A 60 9.51 0.02 1.97
N PRO A 61 9.47 -0.34 0.68
CA PRO A 61 10.57 -1.07 0.05
C PRO A 61 11.82 -0.18 -0.02
N GLU A 62 13.01 -0.75 0.17
CA GLU A 62 14.28 0.01 0.11
C GLU A 62 15.25 -0.68 -0.87
N PRO A 63 14.92 -0.74 -2.17
CA PRO A 63 15.78 -1.39 -3.14
C PRO A 63 17.13 -0.67 -3.23
N ARG A 64 18.20 -1.44 -3.48
CA ARG A 64 19.53 -0.87 -3.69
C ARG A 64 19.49 0.10 -4.87
N GLY A 65 20.04 1.31 -4.67
CA GLY A 65 20.06 2.35 -5.70
C GLY A 65 18.80 3.23 -5.77
N LEU A 66 17.89 3.15 -4.78
CA LEU A 66 16.70 4.00 -4.68
C LEU A 66 17.04 5.50 -4.81
N VAL A 67 16.30 6.19 -5.68
CA VAL A 67 16.39 7.65 -5.89
C VAL A 67 15.06 8.34 -5.62
N LEU A 68 13.95 7.73 -6.06
CA LEU A 68 12.61 8.23 -5.82
C LEU A 68 11.73 7.11 -5.31
N GLN A 69 10.85 7.44 -4.38
CA GLN A 69 9.86 6.51 -3.87
C GLN A 69 8.50 7.17 -3.80
N LEU A 70 7.51 6.49 -4.36
CA LEU A 70 6.15 6.98 -4.48
C LEU A 70 5.20 6.02 -3.81
N GLU A 71 4.40 6.54 -2.88
CA GLU A 71 3.26 5.84 -2.34
C GLU A 71 2.07 6.02 -3.29
N LEU A 72 1.61 4.92 -3.88
CA LEU A 72 0.43 4.94 -4.74
C LEU A 72 -0.77 4.41 -3.97
N ARG A 73 -1.93 5.03 -4.22
CA ARG A 73 -3.19 4.52 -3.70
C ARG A 73 -3.48 3.17 -4.32
N GLU A 74 -3.87 2.24 -3.46
CA GLU A 74 -4.40 0.99 -3.92
C GLU A 74 -5.78 1.19 -4.53
N SER A 75 -5.98 0.62 -5.70
CA SER A 75 -7.29 0.55 -6.31
C SER A 75 -8.05 -0.67 -5.85
N ALA A 76 -9.35 -0.48 -5.71
CA ALA A 76 -10.29 -1.54 -5.37
C ALA A 76 -10.49 -2.56 -6.51
N SER A 77 -9.97 -2.31 -7.72
CA SER A 77 -10.19 -3.17 -8.87
C SER A 77 -9.02 -4.13 -9.10
N PRO A 78 -9.26 -5.46 -9.14
CA PRO A 78 -8.24 -6.45 -9.48
C PRO A 78 -7.87 -6.46 -10.99
N LEU A 79 -8.54 -5.64 -11.80
CA LEU A 79 -8.29 -5.51 -13.24
C LEU A 79 -7.49 -4.25 -13.59
N GLU A 80 -7.11 -3.48 -12.58
CA GLU A 80 -6.38 -2.25 -12.83
C GLU A 80 -4.97 -2.54 -13.33
N ARG A 81 -4.63 -1.89 -14.43
CA ARG A 81 -3.30 -1.95 -15.02
C ARG A 81 -2.62 -0.61 -14.85
N TRP A 82 -1.40 -0.64 -14.35
CA TRP A 82 -0.54 0.53 -14.25
C TRP A 82 0.48 0.50 -15.37
N GLU A 83 0.87 1.69 -15.79
CA GLU A 83 1.92 1.86 -16.76
C GLU A 83 2.79 3.03 -16.35
N PHE A 84 4.10 2.84 -16.43
CA PHE A 84 5.10 3.82 -16.04
C PHE A 84 5.87 4.23 -17.28
N LEU A 85 6.02 5.53 -17.51
CA LEU A 85 6.65 6.04 -18.71
C LEU A 85 7.55 7.22 -18.41
N PRO A 86 8.75 7.27 -18.98
CA PRO A 86 9.52 8.50 -18.96
C PRO A 86 8.82 9.55 -19.83
N ILE A 87 8.68 10.76 -19.30
CA ILE A 87 8.18 11.93 -20.02
C ILE A 87 9.06 13.14 -19.75
N GLU A 88 9.08 14.06 -20.70
CA GLU A 88 9.79 15.33 -20.58
C GLU A 88 8.75 16.47 -20.54
N ARG A 89 8.38 16.91 -19.33
CA ARG A 89 7.39 17.98 -19.10
C ARG A 89 7.93 18.95 -18.06
N ASP A 90 8.56 20.01 -18.57
CA ASP A 90 9.35 20.96 -17.77
C ASP A 90 10.50 20.26 -17.01
N GLY A 91 11.11 19.23 -17.62
CA GLY A 91 12.18 18.41 -17.06
C GLY A 91 11.86 16.91 -17.05
N PRO A 92 12.83 16.06 -16.65
CA PRO A 92 12.64 14.62 -16.56
C PRO A 92 11.61 14.24 -15.50
N ALA A 93 10.64 13.43 -15.90
CA ALA A 93 9.59 12.96 -15.01
C ALA A 93 9.11 11.57 -15.41
N VAL A 94 8.41 10.92 -14.48
CA VAL A 94 7.72 9.66 -14.72
C VAL A 94 6.22 9.91 -14.73
N ALA A 95 5.60 9.62 -15.86
CA ALA A 95 4.17 9.49 -16.01
C ALA A 95 3.72 8.14 -15.46
N ILE A 96 2.76 8.19 -14.54
CA ILE A 96 2.09 7.02 -13.99
C ILE A 96 0.67 7.05 -14.54
N LEU A 97 0.39 6.13 -15.44
CA LEU A 97 -0.90 5.96 -16.07
C LEU A 97 -1.67 4.86 -15.36
N ASP A 98 -2.74 5.27 -14.70
CA ASP A 98 -3.75 4.35 -14.19
C ASP A 98 -4.81 4.14 -15.27
N HIS A 99 -4.90 2.92 -15.81
CA HIS A 99 -5.92 2.61 -16.82
C HIS A 99 -7.32 2.44 -16.22
N GLY A 100 -7.45 2.38 -14.89
CA GLY A 100 -8.70 2.20 -14.15
C GLY A 100 -9.45 0.92 -14.50
N ALA A 101 -10.51 0.63 -13.75
CA ALA A 101 -11.60 -0.19 -14.32
C ALA A 101 -12.32 0.65 -15.38
N SER A 102 -12.95 0.02 -16.39
CA SER A 102 -13.58 0.71 -17.54
C SER A 102 -14.60 1.82 -17.19
N ALA A 103 -15.04 1.89 -15.93
CA ALA A 103 -15.95 2.90 -15.40
C ALA A 103 -15.26 4.16 -14.82
N PHE A 104 -13.93 4.17 -14.67
CA PHE A 104 -13.19 5.29 -14.11
C PHE A 104 -12.35 6.02 -15.16
N PRO A 105 -12.23 7.35 -15.07
CA PRO A 105 -11.36 8.12 -15.95
C PRO A 105 -9.91 7.71 -15.68
N LYS A 106 -9.15 7.55 -16.75
CA LYS A 106 -7.71 7.30 -16.64
C LYS A 106 -7.04 8.50 -15.97
N THR A 107 -6.19 8.24 -15.00
CA THR A 107 -5.46 9.31 -14.30
C THR A 107 -3.99 9.31 -14.70
N LEU A 108 -3.40 10.50 -14.71
CA LEU A 108 -1.97 10.69 -14.92
C LEU A 108 -1.39 11.34 -13.68
N THR A 109 -0.44 10.66 -13.06
CA THR A 109 0.40 11.25 -12.01
C THR A 109 1.80 11.46 -12.57
N VAL A 110 2.35 12.68 -12.46
CA VAL A 110 3.66 13.03 -13.02
C VAL A 110 4.67 13.26 -11.91
N ALA A 111 5.51 12.28 -11.59
CA ALA A 111 6.53 12.45 -10.56
C ALA A 111 7.83 13.01 -11.14
N ARG A 112 8.32 14.13 -10.62
CA ARG A 112 9.55 14.78 -11.11
C ARG A 112 10.81 14.15 -10.51
N HIS A 113 11.81 13.91 -11.34
CA HIS A 113 13.12 13.43 -10.94
C HIS A 113 14.12 14.59 -10.89
N PRO A 114 15.08 14.65 -9.95
CA PRO A 114 15.27 13.81 -8.75
C PRO A 114 14.53 14.33 -7.52
N SER A 115 13.63 15.32 -7.65
CA SER A 115 13.17 16.15 -6.53
C SER A 115 12.38 15.42 -5.44
N GLY A 116 12.06 14.13 -5.58
CA GLY A 116 11.38 13.36 -4.52
C GLY A 116 9.88 13.68 -4.39
N GLU A 117 9.51 14.91 -4.72
CA GLU A 117 8.17 15.43 -4.56
C GLU A 117 7.24 14.88 -5.64
N LEU A 118 6.30 14.03 -5.21
CA LEU A 118 5.07 13.82 -5.96
C LEU A 118 4.41 15.19 -6.16
N PRO A 119 3.90 15.49 -7.36
CA PRO A 119 2.98 16.61 -7.49
C PRO A 119 1.83 16.32 -6.51
N GLN A 120 1.51 17.29 -5.68
CA GLN A 120 0.36 17.18 -4.77
C GLN A 120 -0.98 17.06 -5.53
N ARG A 121 -0.96 17.19 -6.86
CA ARG A 121 -2.12 17.22 -7.72
C ARG A 121 -2.08 16.10 -8.74
N ILE A 122 -2.99 15.14 -8.57
CA ILE A 122 -3.35 14.16 -9.60
C ILE A 122 -4.25 14.91 -10.59
N GLU A 123 -3.82 15.02 -11.84
CA GLU A 123 -4.63 15.61 -12.90
C GLU A 123 -5.26 14.50 -13.74
N PRO A 124 -6.50 14.68 -14.24
CA PRO A 124 -7.03 13.80 -15.26
C PRO A 124 -6.08 13.77 -16.47
N ALA A 125 -5.76 12.58 -16.95
CA ALA A 125 -4.90 12.43 -18.12
C ALA A 125 -5.60 13.05 -19.35
N THR A 126 -4.87 13.87 -20.11
CA THR A 126 -5.38 14.38 -21.39
C THR A 126 -5.01 13.43 -22.54
N ASP A 127 -5.71 13.52 -23.67
CA ASP A 127 -5.36 12.75 -24.87
C ASP A 127 -3.91 13.04 -25.33
N ALA A 128 -3.43 14.27 -25.13
CA ALA A 128 -2.05 14.64 -25.44
C ALA A 128 -1.03 13.88 -24.57
N ASP A 129 -1.34 13.67 -23.30
CA ASP A 129 -0.49 12.88 -22.41
C ASP A 129 -0.43 11.41 -22.84
N PHE A 130 -1.56 10.84 -23.31
CA PHE A 130 -1.57 9.49 -23.87
C PHE A 130 -0.78 9.36 -25.17
N GLU A 131 -0.80 10.38 -26.03
CA GLU A 131 0.02 10.37 -27.24
C GLU A 131 1.51 10.51 -26.93
N LEU A 132 1.89 11.35 -25.95
CA LEU A 132 3.27 11.45 -25.47
C LEU A 132 3.75 10.11 -24.91
N ALA A 133 2.92 9.49 -24.08
CA ALA A 133 3.15 8.16 -23.53
C ALA A 133 3.37 7.08 -24.62
N ARG A 134 2.51 7.06 -25.64
CA ARG A 134 2.64 6.14 -26.78
C ARG A 134 3.90 6.41 -27.61
N ALA A 135 4.30 7.66 -27.75
CA ALA A 135 5.52 8.02 -28.45
C ALA A 135 6.76 7.48 -27.70
N ALA A 136 6.80 7.64 -26.37
CA ALA A 136 7.88 7.13 -25.52
C ALA A 136 8.04 5.60 -25.63
N ARG A 137 6.94 4.84 -25.74
CA ARG A 137 6.99 3.37 -25.94
C ARG A 137 7.70 2.94 -27.22
N ARG A 138 7.64 3.74 -28.29
CA ARG A 138 8.20 3.35 -29.60
C ARG A 138 9.72 3.44 -29.62
N THR A 139 10.29 4.29 -28.78
CA THR A 139 11.72 4.37 -28.53
C THR A 139 12.11 3.34 -27.49
N LYS A 140 12.06 2.05 -27.86
CA LYS A 140 12.69 0.99 -27.06
C LYS A 140 14.20 1.08 -27.30
N SER A 141 14.86 2.04 -26.65
CA SER A 141 16.33 2.07 -26.63
C SER A 141 16.82 0.83 -25.88
N SER A 142 17.96 0.31 -26.31
CA SER A 142 18.74 -0.57 -25.46
C SER A 142 19.20 0.24 -24.26
N ILE A 143 18.81 -0.17 -23.06
CA ILE A 143 18.99 0.61 -21.83
C ILE A 143 20.24 0.07 -21.13
N ALA A 144 21.26 0.93 -21.03
CA ALA A 144 22.49 0.63 -20.31
C ALA A 144 22.31 1.09 -18.86
N PHE A 145 22.18 0.13 -17.95
CA PHE A 145 21.99 0.37 -16.53
C PHE A 145 23.31 0.69 -15.84
N ASP A 146 24.46 0.17 -16.29
CA ASP A 146 25.77 0.39 -15.66
C ASP A 146 26.74 1.31 -16.41
N PHE A 147 26.27 2.06 -17.42
CA PHE A 147 27.03 3.02 -18.24
C PHE A 147 28.17 2.43 -19.09
N ASP A 148 28.15 1.14 -19.37
CA ASP A 148 29.10 0.53 -20.31
C ASP A 148 28.78 0.82 -21.81
N GLY A 149 27.62 1.44 -22.07
CA GLY A 149 27.13 1.77 -23.41
C GLY A 149 26.52 0.59 -24.18
N ILE A 150 26.37 -0.55 -23.52
CA ILE A 150 25.76 -1.78 -24.04
C ILE A 150 24.41 -1.98 -23.33
N GLY A 151 23.41 -2.45 -24.06
CA GLY A 151 22.08 -2.64 -23.50
C GLY A 151 22.02 -3.81 -22.54
N ASP A 152 21.45 -3.60 -21.36
CA ASP A 152 21.24 -4.63 -20.35
C ASP A 152 19.90 -5.37 -20.52
N GLU A 153 19.84 -6.57 -19.97
CA GLU A 153 18.66 -7.43 -20.00
C GLU A 153 17.88 -7.30 -18.68
N PHE A 154 16.58 -7.01 -18.81
CA PHE A 154 15.65 -6.96 -17.69
C PHE A 154 14.87 -8.26 -17.64
N VAL A 155 15.06 -9.04 -16.58
CA VAL A 155 14.35 -10.30 -16.37
C VAL A 155 13.39 -10.12 -15.22
N THR A 156 12.10 -10.30 -15.49
CA THR A 156 11.06 -10.41 -14.49
C THR A 156 10.58 -11.85 -14.43
N GLY A 157 10.38 -12.34 -13.22
CA GLY A 157 9.85 -13.67 -13.00
C GLY A 157 9.73 -13.94 -11.52
N GLY A 158 8.84 -14.85 -11.15
CA GLY A 158 8.70 -15.30 -9.78
C GLY A 158 8.53 -16.81 -9.75
N ASP A 159 8.78 -17.40 -8.58
CA ASP A 159 8.14 -18.67 -8.26
C ASP A 159 6.82 -18.40 -7.53
N ALA A 160 6.12 -19.47 -7.13
CA ALA A 160 4.87 -19.34 -6.38
C ALA A 160 5.04 -18.75 -4.96
N ARG A 161 6.21 -18.22 -4.59
CA ARG A 161 6.52 -17.66 -3.27
C ARG A 161 7.04 -16.24 -3.31
N TYR A 162 7.56 -15.76 -4.45
CA TYR A 162 8.09 -14.41 -4.55
C TYR A 162 8.21 -13.92 -6.00
N GLY A 163 8.04 -12.61 -6.17
CA GLY A 163 8.37 -11.87 -7.39
C GLY A 163 9.83 -11.46 -7.35
N ARG A 164 10.55 -11.68 -8.46
CA ARG A 164 11.95 -11.28 -8.64
C ARG A 164 12.09 -10.40 -9.89
N GLY A 165 12.77 -9.27 -9.71
CA GLY A 165 13.30 -8.45 -10.80
C GLY A 165 14.82 -8.58 -10.85
N LEU A 166 15.38 -8.75 -12.05
CA LEU A 166 16.81 -8.80 -12.29
C LEU A 166 17.20 -7.85 -13.43
N VAL A 167 18.37 -7.26 -13.30
CA VAL A 167 19.09 -6.60 -14.39
C VAL A 167 20.38 -7.37 -14.60
N LEU A 168 20.57 -7.90 -15.81
CA LEU A 168 21.76 -8.62 -16.22
C LEU A 168 22.56 -7.77 -17.21
N SER A 169 23.88 -7.76 -17.08
CA SER A 169 24.76 -7.02 -17.98
C SER A 169 24.63 -7.54 -19.41
N GLY A 170 24.49 -6.64 -20.37
CA GLY A 170 24.52 -6.98 -21.78
C GLY A 170 25.86 -7.51 -22.28
N VAL A 171 26.95 -7.26 -21.54
CA VAL A 171 28.31 -7.67 -21.90
C VAL A 171 28.57 -9.14 -21.62
N ASP A 172 28.27 -9.59 -20.40
CA ASP A 172 28.65 -10.91 -19.91
C ASP A 172 27.52 -11.68 -19.21
N GLY A 173 26.32 -11.09 -19.10
CA GLY A 173 25.17 -11.68 -18.43
C GLY A 173 25.27 -11.70 -16.90
N ARG A 174 26.27 -11.04 -16.28
CA ARG A 174 26.37 -10.97 -14.81
C ARG A 174 25.19 -10.19 -14.23
N GLU A 175 24.77 -10.54 -13.03
CA GLU A 175 23.76 -9.78 -12.30
C GLU A 175 24.32 -8.40 -11.90
N LEU A 176 23.69 -7.34 -12.42
CA LEU A 176 23.99 -5.96 -12.06
C LEU A 176 23.15 -5.51 -10.87
N TRP A 177 21.90 -5.98 -10.82
CA TRP A 177 20.94 -5.66 -9.77
C TRP A 177 19.84 -6.71 -9.66
N SER A 178 19.32 -6.88 -8.46
CA SER A 178 18.18 -7.74 -8.17
C SER A 178 17.28 -7.10 -7.12
N ASP A 179 16.00 -7.40 -7.18
CA ASP A 179 15.03 -7.08 -6.16
C ASP A 179 14.05 -8.24 -6.02
N GLU A 180 13.85 -8.67 -4.78
CA GLU A 180 13.00 -9.80 -4.42
C GLU A 180 11.91 -9.26 -3.48
N ASP A 181 10.64 -9.49 -3.81
CA ASP A 181 9.54 -9.30 -2.84
C ASP A 181 9.01 -10.67 -2.43
N PRO A 182 9.34 -11.15 -1.22
CA PRO A 182 8.82 -12.41 -0.69
C PRO A 182 7.32 -12.39 -0.44
N LEU A 183 6.66 -11.23 -0.54
CA LEU A 183 5.24 -11.06 -0.28
C LEU A 183 4.42 -10.95 -1.57
N GLU A 184 5.03 -11.19 -2.73
CA GLU A 184 4.40 -10.95 -4.02
C GLU A 184 4.41 -12.18 -4.91
N TYR A 185 3.22 -12.56 -5.39
CA TYR A 185 3.03 -13.86 -6.02
C TYR A 185 2.82 -13.81 -7.55
N GLU A 186 2.48 -12.65 -8.14
CA GLU A 186 1.70 -12.72 -9.41
C GLU A 186 2.04 -11.76 -10.55
N SER A 187 2.96 -10.79 -10.39
CA SER A 187 3.26 -9.87 -11.52
C SER A 187 4.61 -10.13 -12.18
N ASN A 188 4.56 -10.64 -13.41
CA ASN A 188 5.71 -10.65 -14.32
C ASN A 188 6.03 -9.25 -14.88
N GLU A 189 5.25 -8.21 -14.56
CA GLU A 189 5.47 -6.83 -15.02
C GLU A 189 5.96 -5.93 -13.86
N ARG A 190 7.02 -6.35 -13.16
CA ARG A 190 7.59 -5.64 -12.00
C ARG A 190 8.54 -4.50 -12.39
N LEU A 191 9.25 -4.66 -13.50
CA LEU A 191 10.32 -3.77 -13.93
C LEU A 191 9.91 -3.00 -15.18
N THR A 192 10.00 -1.67 -15.11
CA THR A 192 9.83 -0.79 -16.26
C THR A 192 11.08 0.05 -16.45
N PRO A 193 11.84 -0.15 -17.53
CA PRO A 193 12.98 0.71 -17.82
C PRO A 193 12.53 2.15 -18.10
N LEU A 194 13.22 3.14 -17.52
CA LEU A 194 12.87 4.56 -17.70
C LEU A 194 13.89 5.32 -18.55
N GLY A 195 15.06 4.73 -18.82
CA GLY A 195 16.18 5.43 -19.46
C GLY A 195 16.88 6.38 -18.48
N ASP A 196 17.81 7.18 -18.97
CA ASP A 196 18.59 8.13 -18.16
C ASP A 196 17.76 9.39 -17.86
N LEU A 197 17.20 9.45 -16.65
CA LEU A 197 16.33 10.50 -16.14
C LEU A 197 17.09 11.66 -15.47
N ASP A 198 18.33 11.49 -15.02
CA ASP A 198 19.10 12.59 -14.42
C ASP A 198 20.33 13.04 -15.22
N GLY A 199 20.59 12.40 -16.36
CA GLY A 199 21.68 12.75 -17.26
C GLY A 199 23.04 12.28 -16.76
N ASP A 200 23.10 11.31 -15.82
CA ASP A 200 24.36 10.77 -15.31
C ASP A 200 24.95 9.66 -16.19
N GLY A 201 24.21 9.27 -17.23
CA GLY A 201 24.57 8.26 -18.21
C GLY A 201 24.11 6.85 -17.87
N CYS A 202 23.77 6.56 -16.61
CA CYS A 202 23.12 5.31 -16.26
C CYS A 202 21.62 5.44 -16.46
N SER A 203 20.96 4.33 -16.74
CA SER A 203 19.51 4.32 -16.84
C SER A 203 18.84 4.12 -15.49
N GLU A 204 17.68 4.73 -15.32
CA GLU A 204 16.76 4.47 -14.22
C GLU A 204 15.80 3.32 -14.54
N LEU A 205 15.35 2.69 -13.46
CA LEU A 205 14.42 1.58 -13.45
C LEU A 205 13.26 1.88 -12.52
N ALA A 206 12.04 1.84 -13.03
CA ALA A 206 10.84 1.76 -12.21
C ALA A 206 10.65 0.33 -11.72
N VAL A 207 10.57 0.17 -10.41
CA VAL A 207 10.30 -1.08 -9.71
C VAL A 207 8.95 -0.96 -9.04
N TRP A 208 8.02 -1.79 -9.51
CA TRP A 208 6.66 -1.83 -9.02
C TRP A 208 6.54 -2.84 -7.89
N HIS A 209 5.96 -2.43 -6.77
CA HIS A 209 5.65 -3.31 -5.64
C HIS A 209 4.12 -3.35 -5.45
N PRO A 210 3.38 -4.09 -6.31
CA PRO A 210 1.99 -4.40 -6.04
C PRO A 210 1.83 -5.14 -4.69
N ARG A 211 0.61 -5.11 -4.15
CA ARG A 211 0.23 -5.96 -3.00
C ARG A 211 -1.06 -6.70 -3.32
N TYR A 212 -1.05 -7.35 -4.48
CA TYR A 212 -2.25 -7.84 -5.16
C TYR A 212 -2.75 -9.18 -4.64
N ASP A 213 -1.86 -10.09 -4.26
CA ASP A 213 -2.27 -11.36 -3.69
C ASP A 213 -2.24 -11.30 -2.16
N ARG A 214 -3.47 -11.19 -1.67
CA ARG A 214 -3.87 -11.03 -0.28
C ARG A 214 -4.23 -12.35 0.38
N SER A 215 -4.29 -13.44 -0.39
CA SER A 215 -4.89 -14.69 0.09
C SER A 215 -4.03 -15.42 1.13
N ASP A 216 -2.71 -15.26 1.04
CA ASP A 216 -1.76 -15.86 1.98
C ASP A 216 -1.53 -15.03 3.26
N TYR A 217 -1.91 -13.74 3.29
CA TYR A 217 -1.61 -12.84 4.43
C TYR A 217 -2.80 -12.00 4.96
N ASP A 218 -3.81 -11.68 4.15
CA ASP A 218 -4.95 -10.82 4.53
C ASP A 218 -6.24 -11.63 4.75
N THR A 219 -6.22 -12.63 5.62
CA THR A 219 -7.50 -13.18 6.13
C THR A 219 -8.21 -12.20 7.08
N GLU A 220 -7.58 -11.07 7.41
CA GLU A 220 -8.05 -10.13 8.39
C GLU A 220 -8.75 -8.91 7.77
N LEU A 221 -10.01 -8.72 8.17
CA LEU A 221 -10.89 -7.60 7.80
C LEU A 221 -10.24 -6.21 7.95
N VAL A 222 -9.21 -6.10 8.81
CA VAL A 222 -8.49 -4.87 9.14
C VAL A 222 -7.69 -4.35 7.94
N ASP A 223 -6.96 -5.19 7.21
CA ASP A 223 -6.17 -4.72 6.06
C ASP A 223 -7.05 -4.38 4.85
N ALA A 224 -8.21 -5.05 4.73
CA ALA A 224 -9.27 -4.63 3.81
C ALA A 224 -9.84 -3.23 4.14
N ILE A 225 -9.83 -2.81 5.42
CA ILE A 225 -10.39 -1.54 5.88
C ILE A 225 -9.34 -0.41 5.89
N PHE A 226 -8.11 -0.68 6.34
CA PHE A 226 -7.08 0.35 6.54
C PHE A 226 -6.17 0.57 5.32
N GLY A 227 -6.32 -0.24 4.28
CA GLY A 227 -5.73 -0.06 2.96
C GLY A 227 -4.29 -0.54 2.89
N ALA A 228 -3.98 -1.37 1.88
CA ALA A 228 -2.60 -1.65 1.56
C ALA A 228 -2.03 -0.47 0.75
N LYS A 229 -0.75 -0.18 0.97
CA LYS A 229 -0.02 0.80 0.18
C LYS A 229 0.68 0.06 -0.94
N ARG A 230 0.59 0.61 -2.16
CA ARG A 230 1.46 0.20 -3.27
C ARG A 230 2.62 1.16 -3.34
N TRP A 231 3.77 0.66 -3.79
CA TRP A 231 4.96 1.48 -3.91
C TRP A 231 5.50 1.41 -5.33
N LEU A 232 5.87 2.57 -5.87
CA LEU A 232 6.73 2.66 -7.04
C LEU A 232 8.07 3.21 -6.58
N SER A 233 9.12 2.42 -6.78
CA SER A 233 10.49 2.80 -6.50
C SER A 233 11.20 3.11 -7.83
N ILE A 234 11.90 4.23 -7.93
CA ILE A 234 12.83 4.48 -9.03
C ILE A 234 14.24 4.23 -8.51
N VAL A 235 14.94 3.34 -9.20
CA VAL A 235 16.31 2.94 -8.91
C VAL A 235 17.22 3.47 -10.01
N SER A 236 18.32 4.11 -9.63
CA SER A 236 19.37 4.54 -10.58
C SER A 236 20.44 3.47 -10.69
N GLY A 237 20.80 3.13 -11.93
CA GLY A 237 21.88 2.20 -12.22
C GLY A 237 23.24 2.64 -11.67
N ALA A 238 23.52 3.95 -11.66
CA ALA A 238 24.75 4.52 -11.11
C ALA A 238 24.88 4.32 -9.60
N ARG A 239 23.75 4.32 -8.88
CA ARG A 239 23.74 4.07 -7.42
C ARG A 239 23.61 2.60 -7.09
N ALA A 240 22.92 1.86 -7.94
CA ALA A 240 22.75 0.44 -7.79
C ALA A 240 24.09 -0.29 -7.91
N THR A 241 24.94 0.06 -8.86
CA THR A 241 26.13 -0.73 -9.20
C THR A 241 27.41 -0.37 -8.45
N ARG A 242 27.36 0.65 -7.57
CA ARG A 242 28.49 1.09 -6.73
C ARG A 242 28.70 0.26 -5.47
#